data_AF-A0AAF1ASN4-F1
#
_entry.id   AF-A0AAF1ASN4-F1
#
_cell.length_a   1.000
_cell.length_b   1.000
_cell.length_c   1.000
_cell.angle_alpha   90.00
_cell.angle_beta   90.00
_cell.angle_gamma   90.00
#
_symmetry.space_group_name_H-M   'P 1'
#
loop_
_entity.id
_entity.type
_entity.pdbx_description
1 polymer ?
#
loop_
_entity_poly.entity_id
_entity_poly.type
_entity_poly.pdbx_seq_one_letter_code
_entity_poly.pdbx_strand_id
1 'polypeptide(L)'
;MAILTDYEEPAVTVAKPSAPPVTKPFTAVLDTSNPLGFIQSALEFAARESKLFDSDSVVDEVSSLVRVVKEKLDDEEKRKREKIEAEKKKKEKEVSEKKVNGNGKVNADKEKESGKSDEKKEKTALGTPNAGNGLDMENYSWGQSLQEVTITIPVPLGTKSRSILLEMKKNHLKVGLKGQPPIIDGDLYQPIKLDDSIWSLEDQKCISVLLSKQDKMQWWKYLVKGDPEVDTQKVEPESSKLSDLDGETRSTVEKMMFDQRQKQMGLPTSDDMQKQDLLKKFMEQHPEMDFSNAKFA
;
A
#
# COMPACT_ATOMS: atom_id res chain seq x y z
N MET A 1 42.35 13.77 78.65
CA MET A 1 41.99 13.66 77.21
C MET A 1 41.35 12.31 77.02
N ALA A 2 40.22 12.23 76.32
CA ALA A 2 39.54 10.96 76.09
C ALA A 2 40.30 10.15 75.02
N ILE A 3 40.45 8.85 75.25
CA ILE A 3 40.96 7.89 74.26
C ILE A 3 39.77 6.98 73.96
N LEU A 4 39.39 6.89 72.67
CA LEU A 4 38.18 6.18 72.27
C LEU A 4 38.36 4.67 72.45
N THR A 5 37.31 4.01 72.91
CA THR A 5 37.17 2.55 72.84
C THR A 5 37.02 2.11 71.39
N ASP A 6 37.75 1.07 70.99
CA ASP A 6 37.58 0.42 69.69
C ASP A 6 36.13 -0.07 69.51
N TYR A 7 35.54 0.31 68.38
CA TYR A 7 34.21 -0.13 67.96
C TYR A 7 34.39 -1.20 66.89
N GLU A 8 34.18 -2.46 67.27
CA GLU A 8 34.31 -3.61 66.37
C GLU A 8 33.03 -3.73 65.53
N GLU A 9 33.11 -3.35 64.25
CA GLU A 9 31.97 -3.46 63.32
C GLU A 9 31.58 -4.93 63.10
N PRO A 10 30.28 -5.28 63.15
CA PRO A 10 29.84 -6.62 62.81
C PRO A 10 30.07 -6.87 61.31
N ALA A 11 30.79 -7.94 60.99
CA ALA A 11 31.15 -8.29 59.61
C ALA A 11 29.91 -8.37 58.70
N VAL A 12 29.78 -7.39 57.80
CA VAL A 12 28.76 -7.40 56.74
C VAL A 12 29.00 -8.64 55.87
N THR A 13 28.05 -9.57 55.90
CA THR A 13 28.06 -10.73 55.02
C THR A 13 27.76 -10.28 53.60
N VAL A 14 28.81 -9.89 52.87
CA VAL A 14 28.74 -9.59 51.44
C VAL A 14 28.24 -10.83 50.72
N ALA A 15 26.96 -10.82 50.35
CA ALA A 15 26.39 -11.83 49.49
C ALA A 15 27.22 -11.89 48.21
N LYS A 16 27.76 -13.07 47.88
CA LYS A 16 28.50 -13.28 46.63
C LYS A 16 27.63 -12.77 45.48
N PRO A 17 28.17 -11.94 44.55
CA PRO A 17 27.45 -11.63 43.33
C PRO A 17 27.10 -12.96 42.63
N SER A 18 25.82 -13.16 42.33
CA SER A 18 25.38 -14.36 41.60
C SER A 18 26.15 -14.41 40.28
N ALA A 19 26.58 -15.61 39.88
CA ALA A 19 27.25 -15.81 38.60
C ALA A 19 26.42 -15.17 37.46
N PRO A 20 27.07 -14.55 36.45
CA PRO A 20 26.36 -13.95 35.34
C PRO A 20 25.47 -15.00 34.66
N PRO A 21 24.28 -14.62 34.15
CA PRO A 21 23.37 -15.55 33.52
C PRO A 21 24.07 -16.24 32.33
N VAL A 22 24.19 -17.56 32.40
CA VAL A 22 24.83 -18.37 31.36
C VAL A 22 23.91 -18.39 30.15
N THR A 23 24.20 -17.54 29.16
CA THR A 23 23.47 -17.53 27.89
C THR A 23 23.81 -18.76 27.07
N LYS A 24 22.79 -19.50 26.66
CA LYS A 24 22.93 -20.70 25.83
C LYS A 24 22.39 -20.39 24.42
N PRO A 25 23.10 -20.78 23.35
CA PRO A 25 22.66 -20.50 21.99
C PRO A 25 21.43 -21.34 21.63
N PHE A 26 20.41 -20.69 21.08
CA PHE A 26 19.25 -21.33 20.46
C PHE A 26 19.30 -21.11 18.95
N THR A 27 18.89 -22.10 18.16
CA THR A 27 18.79 -21.97 16.70
C THR A 27 17.62 -22.81 16.22
N ALA A 28 16.62 -22.16 15.65
CA ALA A 28 15.47 -22.78 15.00
C ALA A 28 15.10 -21.95 13.77
N VAL A 29 14.49 -22.59 12.78
CA VAL A 29 14.00 -21.95 11.54
C VAL A 29 12.48 -21.87 11.62
N LEU A 30 11.92 -20.70 11.32
CA LEU A 30 10.48 -20.55 11.18
C LEU A 30 10.05 -21.02 9.79
N ASP A 31 9.35 -22.15 9.72
CA ASP A 31 8.60 -22.57 8.55
C ASP A 31 7.21 -21.93 8.61
N THR A 32 6.84 -21.13 7.61
CA THR A 32 5.52 -20.49 7.52
C THR A 32 4.39 -21.51 7.27
N SER A 33 4.71 -22.68 6.70
CA SER A 33 3.76 -23.79 6.54
C SER A 33 3.49 -24.53 7.86
N ASN A 34 4.39 -24.42 8.84
CA ASN A 34 4.25 -25.02 10.16
C ASN A 34 4.87 -24.13 11.27
N PRO A 35 4.27 -22.97 11.58
CA PRO A 35 4.80 -22.05 12.60
C PRO A 35 4.78 -22.65 14.00
N LEU A 36 3.92 -23.65 14.26
CA LEU A 36 3.87 -24.37 15.53
C LEU A 36 5.14 -25.19 15.79
N GLY A 37 5.79 -25.72 14.74
CA GLY A 37 7.05 -26.46 14.90
C GLY A 37 8.20 -25.59 15.42
N PHE A 38 8.24 -24.31 15.04
CA PHE A 38 9.19 -23.33 15.59
C PHE A 38 8.90 -23.03 17.07
N ILE A 39 7.63 -22.80 17.41
CA ILE A 39 7.20 -22.54 18.80
C ILE A 39 7.50 -23.75 19.70
N GLN A 40 7.19 -24.97 19.23
CA GLN A 40 7.53 -26.21 19.92
C GLN A 40 9.04 -26.31 20.16
N SER A 41 9.86 -26.05 19.14
CA SER A 41 11.32 -26.09 19.27
C SER A 41 11.86 -25.10 20.30
N ALA A 42 11.27 -23.91 20.40
CA ALA A 42 11.61 -22.90 21.40
C ALA A 42 11.17 -23.30 22.82
N LEU A 43 9.97 -23.87 22.97
CA LEU A 43 9.46 -24.37 24.25
C LEU A 43 10.27 -25.58 24.74
N GLU A 44 10.63 -26.52 23.86
CA GLU A 44 11.50 -27.64 24.19
C GLU A 44 12.90 -27.20 24.62
N PHE A 45 13.48 -26.20 23.96
CA PHE A 45 14.75 -25.61 24.38
C PHE A 45 14.63 -24.95 25.75
N ALA A 46 13.57 -24.17 25.97
CA ALA A 46 13.30 -23.56 27.27
C ALA A 46 13.10 -24.61 28.38
N ALA A 47 12.46 -25.75 28.08
CA ALA A 47 12.28 -26.87 29.02
C ALA A 47 13.59 -27.61 29.34
N ARG A 48 14.51 -27.73 28.38
CA ARG A 48 15.83 -28.36 28.61
C ARG A 48 16.78 -27.45 29.38
N GLU A 49 16.73 -26.15 29.11
CA GLU A 49 17.75 -25.20 29.56
C GLU A 49 17.33 -24.31 30.74
N SER A 50 16.06 -24.35 31.16
CA SER A 50 15.51 -23.56 32.26
C SER A 50 14.50 -24.36 33.10
N LYS A 51 14.10 -23.79 34.23
CA LYS A 51 13.07 -24.32 35.14
C LYS A 51 11.66 -23.81 34.84
N LEU A 52 11.44 -23.26 33.64
CA LEU A 52 10.16 -22.66 33.26
C LEU A 52 8.97 -23.62 33.38
N PHE A 53 9.22 -24.93 33.22
CA PHE A 53 8.20 -25.99 33.27
C PHE A 53 8.16 -26.73 34.62
N ASP A 54 8.90 -26.26 35.63
CA ASP A 54 8.83 -26.80 37.00
C ASP A 54 7.56 -26.35 37.75
N SER A 55 6.80 -25.37 37.22
CA SER A 55 5.55 -24.87 37.79
C SER A 55 4.33 -25.19 36.93
N ASP A 56 3.23 -25.58 37.57
CA ASP A 56 1.93 -25.81 36.89
C ASP A 56 1.34 -24.53 36.28
N SER A 57 1.81 -23.35 36.69
CA SER A 57 1.40 -22.04 36.17
C SER A 57 1.90 -21.73 34.75
N VAL A 58 2.89 -22.48 34.24
CA VAL A 58 3.55 -22.20 32.95
C VAL A 58 2.55 -22.12 31.79
N VAL A 59 1.49 -22.92 31.81
CA VAL A 59 0.45 -22.94 30.76
C VAL A 59 -0.35 -21.63 30.76
N ASP A 60 -0.72 -21.13 31.95
CA ASP A 60 -1.47 -19.87 32.09
C ASP A 60 -0.59 -18.65 31.78
N GLU A 61 0.70 -18.69 32.15
CA GLU A 61 1.67 -17.64 31.83
C GLU A 61 1.94 -17.54 30.32
N VAL A 62 2.19 -18.67 29.65
CA VAL A 62 2.36 -18.73 28.19
C VAL A 62 1.07 -18.33 27.47
N SER A 63 -0.10 -18.81 27.94
CA SER A 63 -1.40 -18.43 27.39
C SER A 63 -1.65 -16.91 27.51
N SER A 64 -1.34 -16.31 28.67
CA SER A 64 -1.43 -14.87 28.89
C SER A 64 -0.50 -14.09 27.95
N LEU A 65 0.73 -14.56 27.75
CA LEU A 65 1.68 -13.94 26.82
C LEU A 65 1.19 -14.00 25.37
N VAL A 66 0.62 -15.13 24.95
CA VAL A 66 0.01 -15.30 23.61
C VAL A 66 -1.19 -14.36 23.42
N ARG A 67 -2.04 -14.18 24.45
CA ARG A 67 -3.16 -13.22 24.40
C ARG A 67 -2.65 -11.78 24.25
N VAL A 68 -1.61 -11.38 24.99
CA VAL A 68 -1.00 -10.05 24.86
C VAL A 68 -0.40 -9.81 23.46
N VAL A 69 0.19 -10.83 22.84
CA VAL A 69 0.69 -10.73 21.45
C VAL A 69 -0.48 -10.59 20.47
N LYS A 70 -1.53 -11.39 20.62
CA LYS A 70 -2.72 -11.31 19.77
C LYS A 70 -3.41 -9.94 19.88
N GLU A 71 -3.67 -9.47 21.10
CA GLU A 71 -4.30 -8.17 21.36
C GLU A 71 -3.51 -7.01 20.74
N LYS A 72 -2.17 -7.05 20.76
CA LYS A 72 -1.32 -6.05 20.08
C LYS A 72 -1.46 -6.07 18.56
N LEU A 73 -1.59 -7.25 17.95
CA LEU A 73 -1.82 -7.38 16.51
C LEU A 73 -3.21 -6.86 16.11
N ASP A 74 -4.24 -7.24 16.89
CA ASP A 74 -5.63 -6.78 16.70
C ASP A 74 -5.74 -5.24 16.87
N ASP A 75 -5.01 -4.65 17.84
CA ASP A 75 -4.91 -3.20 18.04
C ASP A 75 -4.16 -2.50 16.89
N GLU A 76 -3.10 -3.11 16.35
CA GLU A 76 -2.35 -2.55 15.23
C GLU A 76 -3.16 -2.56 13.92
N GLU A 77 -3.84 -3.68 13.64
CA GLU A 77 -4.88 -3.83 12.62
C GLU A 77 -5.94 -2.73 12.74
N LYS A 78 -6.50 -2.55 13.93
CA LYS A 78 -7.53 -1.55 14.19
C LYS A 78 -7.02 -0.13 13.97
N ARG A 79 -5.82 0.21 14.45
CA ARG A 79 -5.17 1.52 14.22
C ARG A 79 -4.86 1.77 12.74
N LYS A 80 -4.50 0.73 11.96
CA LYS A 80 -4.34 0.84 10.50
C LYS A 80 -5.69 1.16 9.84
N ARG A 81 -6.76 0.44 10.19
CA ARG A 81 -8.14 0.68 9.68
C ARG A 81 -8.65 2.08 10.05
N GLU A 82 -8.49 2.50 11.30
CA GLU A 82 -8.89 3.84 11.79
C GLU A 82 -8.12 4.98 11.09
N LYS A 83 -6.82 4.81 10.81
CA LYS A 83 -6.04 5.77 10.01
C LYS A 83 -6.58 5.89 8.59
N ILE A 84 -6.83 4.77 7.92
CA ILE A 84 -7.40 4.73 6.56
C ILE A 84 -8.78 5.42 6.54
N GLU A 85 -9.62 5.17 7.53
CA GLU A 85 -10.96 5.80 7.62
C GLU A 85 -10.88 7.29 7.94
N ALA A 86 -9.97 7.71 8.83
CA ALA A 86 -9.75 9.13 9.13
C ALA A 86 -9.19 9.89 7.93
N GLU A 87 -8.34 9.26 7.10
CA GLU A 87 -7.81 9.85 5.88
C GLU A 87 -8.89 9.97 4.78
N LYS A 88 -9.76 8.95 4.63
CA LYS A 88 -10.96 9.05 3.78
C LYS A 88 -11.88 10.19 4.23
N LYS A 89 -12.20 10.28 5.52
CA LYS A 89 -13.05 11.35 6.10
C LYS A 89 -12.42 12.75 5.98
N LYS A 90 -11.09 12.88 5.95
CA LYS A 90 -10.42 14.15 5.63
C LYS A 90 -10.59 14.52 4.16
N LYS A 91 -10.36 13.59 3.23
CA LYS A 91 -10.59 13.79 1.79
C LYS A 91 -12.06 14.15 1.49
N GLU A 92 -13.02 13.52 2.16
CA GLU A 92 -14.45 13.87 2.05
C GLU A 92 -14.78 15.27 2.58
N LYS A 93 -14.13 15.72 3.67
CA LYS A 93 -14.31 17.07 4.20
C LYS A 93 -13.73 18.16 3.31
N GLU A 94 -12.53 17.96 2.73
CA GLU A 94 -11.96 18.87 1.72
C GLU A 94 -12.83 18.98 0.46
N VAL A 95 -13.55 17.91 0.09
CA VAL A 95 -14.55 17.92 -0.99
C VAL A 95 -15.83 18.67 -0.57
N SER A 96 -16.22 18.64 0.71
CA SER A 96 -17.40 19.35 1.21
C SER A 96 -17.19 20.86 1.40
N GLU A 97 -15.99 21.31 1.81
CA GLU A 97 -15.70 22.75 1.97
C GLU A 97 -15.65 23.50 0.62
N LYS A 98 -15.44 22.79 -0.49
CA LYS A 98 -15.61 23.33 -1.86
C LYS A 98 -17.07 23.40 -2.33
N LYS A 99 -18.05 23.01 -1.53
CA LYS A 99 -19.50 23.12 -1.82
C LYS A 99 -20.22 24.15 -0.94
N VAL A 100 -19.68 25.38 -0.88
CA VAL A 100 -20.42 26.56 -0.42
C VAL A 100 -20.41 27.67 -1.48
N ASN A 101 -21.12 27.41 -2.59
CA ASN A 101 -21.87 28.44 -3.30
C ASN A 101 -22.89 27.80 -4.27
N GLY A 102 -24.11 28.35 -4.34
CA GLY A 102 -25.17 27.89 -5.25
C GLY A 102 -26.27 27.04 -4.59
N ASN A 103 -27.36 27.70 -4.20
CA ASN A 103 -28.57 27.09 -3.64
C ASN A 103 -29.56 26.70 -4.75
N GLY A 104 -30.33 25.61 -4.60
CA GLY A 104 -31.35 25.22 -5.60
C GLY A 104 -31.99 23.83 -5.43
N LYS A 105 -33.01 23.72 -4.56
CA LYS A 105 -34.12 22.74 -4.69
C LYS A 105 -34.85 23.01 -6.03
N VAL A 106 -35.51 22.10 -6.74
CA VAL A 106 -36.01 20.73 -6.52
C VAL A 106 -35.86 19.94 -7.86
N ASN A 107 -36.17 18.65 -8.05
CA ASN A 107 -37.01 17.71 -7.29
C ASN A 107 -36.44 16.27 -7.34
N ALA A 108 -37.30 15.24 -7.14
CA ALA A 108 -37.02 13.84 -7.47
C ALA A 108 -38.06 13.30 -8.47
N ASP A 109 -37.62 12.42 -9.37
CA ASP A 109 -38.47 11.30 -9.80
C ASP A 109 -37.61 10.05 -10.12
N LYS A 110 -38.26 8.89 -10.21
CA LYS A 110 -37.66 7.58 -9.94
C LYS A 110 -38.18 6.55 -10.92
N GLU A 111 -37.33 6.03 -11.80
CA GLU A 111 -37.69 4.84 -12.59
C GLU A 111 -36.51 3.87 -12.81
N LYS A 112 -36.88 2.59 -12.90
CA LYS A 112 -35.99 1.45 -13.17
C LYS A 112 -36.03 1.15 -14.68
N GLU A 113 -34.94 0.62 -15.23
CA GLU A 113 -34.82 -0.77 -15.70
C GLU A 113 -33.39 -0.96 -16.27
N SER A 114 -32.65 -2.01 -15.88
CA SER A 114 -32.68 -3.38 -16.41
C SER A 114 -32.08 -3.49 -17.82
N GLY A 115 -31.02 -4.31 -17.93
CA GLY A 115 -30.18 -4.44 -19.13
C GLY A 115 -29.06 -5.45 -18.90
N LYS A 116 -29.44 -6.71 -18.65
CA LYS A 116 -28.53 -7.81 -18.34
C LYS A 116 -28.12 -8.54 -19.63
N SER A 117 -26.83 -8.70 -19.86
CA SER A 117 -26.31 -9.72 -20.80
C SER A 117 -25.15 -10.46 -20.15
N ASP A 118 -25.40 -11.69 -19.70
CA ASP A 118 -24.40 -12.57 -19.14
C ASP A 118 -23.48 -13.12 -20.25
N GLU A 119 -22.16 -13.00 -20.09
CA GLU A 119 -21.24 -14.02 -20.60
C GLU A 119 -20.42 -14.59 -19.42
N LYS A 120 -20.54 -15.92 -19.25
CA LYS A 120 -19.79 -16.67 -18.25
C LYS A 120 -18.32 -16.75 -18.65
N LYS A 121 -17.48 -16.02 -17.93
CA LYS A 121 -16.14 -16.51 -17.57
C LYS A 121 -16.10 -16.77 -16.07
N GLU A 122 -15.40 -17.83 -15.68
CA GLU A 122 -15.25 -18.22 -14.28
C GLU A 122 -14.74 -17.02 -13.46
N LYS A 123 -15.51 -16.62 -12.46
CA LYS A 123 -15.06 -15.65 -11.47
C LYS A 123 -14.06 -16.33 -10.54
N THR A 124 -12.83 -16.47 -11.01
CA THR A 124 -11.68 -16.36 -10.10
C THR A 124 -11.89 -15.11 -9.25
N ALA A 125 -11.69 -15.22 -7.95
CA ALA A 125 -11.93 -14.12 -7.03
C ALA A 125 -10.84 -13.06 -7.25
N LEU A 126 -11.12 -12.09 -8.12
CA LEU A 126 -10.21 -10.99 -8.42
C LEU A 126 -9.85 -10.24 -7.13
N GLY A 127 -8.55 -10.14 -6.86
CA GLY A 127 -8.02 -9.42 -5.71
C GLY A 127 -8.38 -7.94 -5.79
N THR A 128 -8.74 -7.35 -4.65
CA THR A 128 -8.90 -5.89 -4.57
C THR A 128 -7.50 -5.27 -4.60
N PRO A 129 -7.22 -4.30 -5.49
CA PRO A 129 -5.89 -3.70 -5.58
C PRO A 129 -5.46 -3.05 -4.25
N ASN A 130 -4.17 -3.17 -3.94
CA ASN A 130 -3.55 -2.41 -2.86
C ASN A 130 -3.35 -0.93 -3.26
N ALA A 131 -2.81 -0.12 -2.35
CA ALA A 131 -2.57 1.32 -2.62
C ALA A 131 -1.58 1.58 -3.78
N GLY A 132 -0.83 0.56 -4.20
CA GLY A 132 0.04 0.60 -5.36
C GLY A 132 -0.56 -0.04 -6.61
N ASN A 133 -1.88 -0.26 -6.71
CA ASN A 133 -2.53 -0.87 -7.88
C ASN A 133 -2.05 -2.31 -8.24
N GLY A 134 -1.42 -3.01 -7.30
CA GLY A 134 -1.05 -4.43 -7.39
C GLY A 134 -1.71 -5.23 -6.28
N LEU A 135 -1.03 -6.25 -5.74
CA LEU A 135 -1.54 -7.09 -4.65
C LEU A 135 -0.49 -7.28 -3.55
N ASP A 136 -0.99 -7.43 -2.33
CA ASP A 136 -0.22 -7.88 -1.18
C ASP A 136 -0.40 -9.40 -1.02
N MET A 137 0.71 -10.14 -1.02
CA MET A 137 0.73 -11.59 -0.80
C MET A 137 1.53 -11.90 0.48
N GLU A 138 1.47 -13.16 0.93
CA GLU A 138 2.16 -13.59 2.15
C GLU A 138 3.69 -13.42 2.07
N ASN A 139 4.27 -13.69 0.90
CA ASN A 139 5.73 -13.71 0.71
C ASN A 139 6.31 -12.44 0.06
N TYR A 140 5.47 -11.62 -0.58
CA TYR A 140 5.84 -10.34 -1.20
C TYR A 140 4.61 -9.48 -1.48
N SER A 141 4.82 -8.17 -1.51
CA SER A 141 3.85 -7.22 -2.09
C SER A 141 4.35 -6.76 -3.45
N TRP A 142 3.43 -6.42 -4.34
CA TRP A 142 3.75 -5.68 -5.56
C TRP A 142 2.75 -4.56 -5.82
N GLY A 143 3.23 -3.53 -6.50
CA GLY A 143 2.46 -2.42 -7.05
C GLY A 143 2.92 -2.11 -8.46
N GLN A 144 2.21 -1.20 -9.14
CA GLN A 144 2.50 -0.79 -10.50
C GLN A 144 1.97 0.62 -10.78
N SER A 145 2.66 1.31 -11.67
CA SER A 145 2.11 2.44 -12.43
C SER A 145 1.79 1.97 -13.86
N LEU A 146 1.43 2.90 -14.74
CA LEU A 146 1.37 2.59 -16.18
C LEU A 146 2.75 2.22 -16.76
N GLN A 147 3.84 2.71 -16.17
CA GLN A 147 5.19 2.60 -16.73
C GLN A 147 6.04 1.49 -16.09
N GLU A 148 5.81 1.19 -14.81
CA GLU A 148 6.71 0.41 -13.97
C GLU A 148 5.93 -0.55 -13.05
N VAL A 149 6.62 -1.56 -12.52
CA VAL A 149 6.14 -2.48 -11.49
C VAL A 149 7.15 -2.48 -10.34
N THR A 150 6.68 -2.23 -9.12
CA THR A 150 7.51 -2.23 -7.90
C THR A 150 7.18 -3.47 -7.09
N ILE A 151 8.19 -4.23 -6.67
CA ILE A 151 8.03 -5.49 -5.93
C ILE A 151 8.83 -5.37 -4.64
N THR A 152 8.21 -5.72 -3.53
CA THR A 152 8.73 -5.55 -2.17
C THR A 152 8.71 -6.91 -1.47
N ILE A 153 9.88 -7.48 -1.23
CA ILE A 153 10.04 -8.84 -0.71
C ILE A 153 10.71 -8.76 0.67
N PRO A 154 9.98 -9.00 1.79
CA PRO A 154 10.59 -9.07 3.11
C PRO A 154 11.58 -10.23 3.19
N VAL A 155 12.74 -10.00 3.81
CA VAL A 155 13.79 -11.02 4.02
C VAL A 155 14.32 -10.97 5.46
N PRO A 156 14.92 -12.05 5.98
CA PRO A 156 15.45 -12.09 7.34
C PRO A 156 16.46 -10.96 7.59
N LEU A 157 16.38 -10.35 8.78
CA LEU A 157 17.24 -9.23 9.16
C LEU A 157 18.73 -9.62 9.12
N GLY A 158 19.55 -8.77 8.50
CA GLY A 158 20.98 -9.03 8.29
C GLY A 158 21.28 -9.84 7.03
N THR A 159 20.29 -10.03 6.15
CA THR A 159 20.50 -10.54 4.78
C THR A 159 21.54 -9.67 4.08
N LYS A 160 22.45 -10.29 3.33
CA LYS A 160 23.50 -9.59 2.57
C LYS A 160 23.25 -9.74 1.07
N SER A 161 23.60 -8.76 0.25
CA SER A 161 23.37 -8.81 -1.20
C SER A 161 23.99 -10.06 -1.85
N ARG A 162 25.13 -10.55 -1.33
CA ARG A 162 25.80 -11.79 -1.78
C ARG A 162 25.02 -13.10 -1.54
N SER A 163 24.01 -13.09 -0.67
CA SER A 163 23.13 -14.24 -0.40
C SER A 163 21.79 -14.14 -1.12
N ILE A 164 21.57 -13.10 -1.92
CA ILE A 164 20.40 -12.96 -2.78
C ILE A 164 20.72 -13.61 -4.13
N LEU A 165 19.79 -14.42 -4.63
CA LEU A 165 19.77 -14.89 -6.01
C LEU A 165 18.62 -14.16 -6.70
N LEU A 166 18.95 -13.22 -7.57
CA LEU A 166 17.99 -12.45 -8.36
C LEU A 166 18.41 -12.54 -9.83
N GLU A 167 17.51 -13.03 -10.66
CA GLU A 167 17.67 -13.21 -12.10
C GLU A 167 16.46 -12.58 -12.80
N MET A 168 16.72 -11.48 -13.52
CA MET A 168 15.71 -10.80 -14.33
C MET A 168 15.93 -11.15 -15.80
N LYS A 169 14.88 -11.62 -16.45
CA LYS A 169 14.80 -11.89 -17.89
C LYS A 169 13.63 -11.14 -18.48
N LYS A 170 13.66 -10.91 -19.79
CA LYS A 170 12.68 -10.08 -20.51
C LYS A 170 11.22 -10.43 -20.16
N ASN A 171 10.89 -11.70 -20.01
CA ASN A 171 9.54 -12.19 -19.70
C ASN A 171 9.50 -13.07 -18.43
N HIS A 172 10.53 -13.04 -17.58
CA HIS A 172 10.64 -14.00 -16.47
C HIS A 172 11.42 -13.40 -15.30
N LEU A 173 10.95 -13.63 -14.08
CA LEU A 173 11.57 -13.12 -12.86
C LEU A 173 11.80 -14.27 -11.88
N LYS A 174 13.03 -14.34 -11.35
CA LYS A 174 13.39 -15.24 -10.27
C LYS A 174 14.07 -14.47 -9.15
N VAL A 175 13.54 -14.55 -7.93
CA VAL A 175 14.10 -13.92 -6.73
C VAL A 175 14.05 -14.87 -5.55
N GLY A 176 15.14 -14.99 -4.80
CA GLY A 176 15.18 -15.78 -3.57
C GLY A 176 16.50 -15.66 -2.82
N LEU A 177 16.66 -16.47 -1.78
CA LEU A 177 17.88 -16.56 -0.99
C LEU A 177 18.70 -17.79 -1.38
N LYS A 178 20.03 -17.63 -1.43
CA LYS A 178 20.96 -18.70 -1.82
C LYS A 178 20.87 -19.87 -0.84
N GLY A 179 20.45 -21.03 -1.35
CA GLY A 179 20.27 -22.26 -0.55
C GLY A 179 18.87 -22.45 0.02
N GLN A 180 17.92 -21.56 -0.30
CA GLN A 180 16.49 -21.72 -0.03
C GLN A 180 15.71 -21.84 -1.35
N PRO A 181 14.44 -22.30 -1.32
CA PRO A 181 13.54 -22.16 -2.46
C PRO A 181 13.45 -20.70 -2.93
N PRO A 182 13.26 -20.45 -4.24
CA PRO A 182 12.97 -19.10 -4.72
C PRO A 182 11.62 -18.62 -4.19
N ILE A 183 11.56 -17.34 -3.82
CA ILE A 183 10.33 -16.67 -3.35
C ILE A 183 9.44 -16.32 -4.55
N ILE A 184 10.06 -15.95 -5.66
CA ILE A 184 9.42 -15.74 -6.97
C ILE A 184 10.22 -16.54 -7.99
N ASP A 185 9.54 -17.31 -8.84
CA ASP A 185 10.13 -18.05 -9.97
C ASP A 185 9.03 -18.27 -11.01
N GLY A 186 8.93 -17.38 -12.00
CA GLY A 186 7.82 -17.43 -12.95
C GLY A 186 7.88 -16.42 -14.08
N ASP A 187 7.06 -16.69 -15.10
CA ASP A 187 6.93 -15.85 -16.28
C ASP A 187 6.07 -14.62 -15.97
N LEU A 188 6.56 -13.44 -16.31
CA LEU A 188 5.91 -12.15 -16.08
C LEU A 188 4.67 -11.98 -16.98
N TYR A 189 3.71 -11.15 -16.55
CA TYR A 189 2.50 -10.84 -17.34
C TYR A 189 2.82 -10.25 -18.73
N GLN A 190 3.83 -9.38 -18.83
CA GLN A 190 4.31 -8.79 -20.09
C GLN A 190 5.83 -8.60 -20.08
N PRO A 191 6.44 -8.35 -21.26
CA PRO A 191 7.86 -8.02 -21.36
C PRO A 191 8.27 -6.77 -20.58
N ILE A 192 9.46 -6.83 -19.99
CA ILE A 192 10.13 -5.73 -19.32
C ILE A 192 11.39 -5.31 -20.07
N LYS A 193 11.82 -4.07 -19.85
CA LYS A 193 13.12 -3.56 -20.29
C LYS A 193 14.16 -3.83 -19.21
N LEU A 194 15.05 -4.79 -19.46
CA LEU A 194 16.06 -5.19 -18.47
C LEU A 194 17.04 -4.06 -18.14
N ASP A 195 17.46 -3.27 -19.13
CA ASP A 195 18.42 -2.18 -18.94
C ASP A 195 17.85 -1.03 -18.07
N ASP A 196 16.53 -0.85 -18.11
CA ASP A 196 15.78 0.14 -17.32
C ASP A 196 15.23 -0.48 -15.99
N SER A 197 15.57 -1.73 -15.66
CA SER A 197 15.07 -2.44 -14.46
C SER A 197 16.16 -2.64 -13.42
N ILE A 198 15.87 -2.31 -12.16
CA ILE A 198 16.85 -2.27 -11.06
C ILE A 198 16.34 -3.03 -9.84
N TRP A 199 17.26 -3.42 -8.96
CA TRP A 199 16.94 -3.96 -7.65
C TRP A 199 17.88 -3.42 -6.58
N SER A 200 17.41 -3.38 -5.34
CA SER A 200 18.17 -2.95 -4.17
C SER A 200 17.83 -3.83 -2.96
N LEU A 201 18.67 -3.73 -1.92
CA LEU A 201 18.44 -4.34 -0.61
C LEU A 201 18.35 -3.21 0.41
N GLU A 202 17.15 -2.97 0.92
CA GLU A 202 16.83 -1.93 1.89
C GLU A 202 16.99 -2.49 3.32
N ASP A 203 17.71 -1.75 4.17
CA ASP A 203 17.96 -2.03 5.60
C ASP A 203 18.41 -3.46 5.94
N GLN A 204 18.96 -4.22 4.98
CA GLN A 204 19.27 -5.66 5.12
C GLN A 204 18.05 -6.53 5.55
N LYS A 205 16.82 -6.06 5.24
CA LYS A 205 15.55 -6.69 5.66
C LYS A 205 14.49 -6.74 4.54
N CYS A 206 14.69 -6.06 3.42
CA CYS A 206 13.72 -5.99 2.33
C CYS A 206 14.43 -5.90 0.97
N ILE A 207 14.05 -6.75 0.01
CA ILE A 207 14.48 -6.62 -1.38
C ILE A 207 13.43 -5.78 -2.12
N SER A 208 13.89 -4.72 -2.76
CA SER A 208 13.07 -3.83 -3.58
C SER A 208 13.47 -4.04 -5.04
N VAL A 209 12.51 -4.35 -5.91
CA VAL A 209 12.74 -4.59 -7.35
C VAL A 209 11.82 -3.67 -8.14
N LEU A 210 12.41 -2.89 -9.05
CA LEU A 210 11.70 -1.99 -9.95
C LEU A 210 11.86 -2.52 -11.38
N LEU A 211 10.75 -2.96 -11.98
CA LEU A 211 10.71 -3.44 -13.36
C LEU A 211 10.11 -2.38 -14.28
N SER A 212 10.88 -1.93 -15.26
CA SER A 212 10.39 -1.02 -16.31
C SER A 212 9.62 -1.81 -17.36
N LYS A 213 8.32 -1.50 -17.55
CA LYS A 213 7.48 -2.18 -18.54
C LYS A 213 7.93 -1.84 -19.97
N GLN A 214 7.90 -2.81 -20.88
CA GLN A 214 8.13 -2.53 -22.31
C GLN A 214 6.93 -1.80 -22.92
N ASP A 215 5.70 -2.20 -22.57
CA ASP A 215 4.46 -1.48 -22.89
C ASP A 215 4.05 -0.59 -21.69
N LYS A 216 4.03 0.72 -21.92
CA LYS A 216 3.69 1.74 -20.91
C LYS A 216 2.21 2.15 -20.92
N MET A 217 1.34 1.42 -21.63
CA MET A 217 -0.11 1.67 -21.68
C MET A 217 -0.94 0.54 -21.05
N GLN A 218 -0.29 -0.49 -20.48
CA GLN A 218 -1.00 -1.67 -19.96
C GLN A 218 -0.85 -1.87 -18.44
N TRP A 219 -2.00 -1.98 -17.78
CA TRP A 219 -2.12 -2.51 -16.42
C TRP A 219 -1.95 -4.02 -16.42
N TRP A 220 -1.07 -4.51 -15.54
CA TRP A 220 -0.82 -5.93 -15.38
C TRP A 220 -1.89 -6.53 -14.47
N LYS A 221 -2.36 -7.73 -14.82
CA LYS A 221 -3.36 -8.45 -14.02
C LYS A 221 -2.74 -9.28 -12.92
N TYR A 222 -1.52 -9.75 -13.11
CA TYR A 222 -0.75 -10.53 -12.14
C TYR A 222 0.72 -10.15 -12.27
N LEU A 223 1.55 -10.50 -11.29
CA LEU A 223 3.01 -10.31 -11.40
C LEU A 223 3.61 -11.45 -12.23
N VAL A 224 3.55 -12.68 -11.70
CA VAL A 224 3.94 -13.90 -12.43
C VAL A 224 2.75 -14.80 -12.72
N LYS A 225 2.86 -15.60 -13.79
CA LYS A 225 1.81 -16.50 -14.26
C LYS A 225 1.54 -17.60 -13.22
N GLY A 226 0.34 -17.58 -12.64
CA GLY A 226 -0.09 -18.49 -11.57
C GLY A 226 -0.53 -17.74 -10.31
N ASP A 227 -0.10 -16.49 -10.15
CA ASP A 227 -0.54 -15.61 -9.08
C ASP A 227 -2.03 -15.24 -9.21
N PRO A 228 -2.69 -14.81 -8.10
CA PRO A 228 -4.02 -14.22 -8.14
C PRO A 228 -4.09 -12.99 -9.08
N GLU A 229 -5.18 -12.88 -9.84
CA GLU A 229 -5.44 -11.71 -10.69
C GLU A 229 -5.99 -10.53 -9.88
N VAL A 230 -5.48 -9.31 -10.12
CA VAL A 230 -6.00 -8.04 -9.58
C VAL A 230 -7.15 -7.51 -10.42
N ASP A 231 -8.14 -6.89 -9.77
CA ASP A 231 -9.23 -6.19 -10.45
C ASP A 231 -8.76 -4.87 -11.06
N THR A 232 -8.27 -4.92 -12.30
CA THR A 232 -7.79 -3.74 -13.04
C THR A 232 -8.87 -2.70 -13.36
N GLN A 233 -10.15 -2.96 -13.07
CA GLN A 233 -11.21 -1.94 -13.20
C GLN A 233 -11.27 -1.00 -11.99
N LYS A 234 -10.68 -1.39 -10.86
CA LYS A 234 -10.58 -0.59 -9.62
C LYS A 234 -9.23 0.09 -9.44
N VAL A 235 -8.32 -0.10 -10.39
CA VAL A 235 -7.02 0.56 -10.41
C VAL A 235 -7.23 2.05 -10.66
N GLU A 236 -6.83 2.88 -9.71
CA GLU A 236 -6.83 4.32 -9.88
C GLU A 236 -5.59 4.68 -10.72
N PRO A 237 -5.74 5.19 -11.96
CA PRO A 237 -4.59 5.68 -12.69
C PRO A 237 -3.97 6.81 -11.88
N GLU A 238 -2.64 6.90 -11.86
CA GLU A 238 -1.95 8.00 -11.19
C GLU A 238 -2.51 9.31 -11.72
N SER A 239 -3.30 9.99 -10.87
CA SER A 239 -3.82 11.29 -11.20
C SER A 239 -2.61 12.19 -11.37
N SER A 240 -2.27 12.55 -12.61
CA SER A 240 -1.38 13.66 -12.89
C SER A 240 -2.01 14.86 -12.21
N LYS A 241 -1.56 15.18 -10.99
CA LYS A 241 -2.18 16.22 -10.21
C LYS A 241 -1.95 17.49 -11.01
N LEU A 242 -3.01 18.24 -11.26
CA LEU A 242 -2.91 19.53 -11.95
C LEU A 242 -1.98 20.52 -11.23
N SER A 243 -1.55 20.24 -9.99
CA SER A 243 -0.47 20.93 -9.29
C SER A 243 0.94 20.73 -9.88
N ASP A 244 1.17 19.64 -10.59
CA ASP A 244 2.51 19.19 -10.98
C ASP A 244 2.84 19.60 -12.43
N LEU A 245 1.85 20.17 -13.13
CA LEU A 245 2.01 20.86 -14.41
C LEU A 245 2.31 22.34 -14.16
N ASP A 246 3.13 22.95 -15.02
CA ASP A 246 3.33 24.40 -15.05
C ASP A 246 2.00 25.13 -15.31
N GLY A 247 1.91 26.40 -14.90
CA GLY A 247 0.64 27.14 -14.91
C GLY A 247 -0.04 27.27 -16.28
N GLU A 248 0.74 27.27 -17.36
CA GLU A 248 0.25 27.42 -18.74
C GLU A 248 -0.30 26.09 -19.28
N THR A 249 0.49 25.00 -19.13
CA THR A 249 0.04 23.64 -19.46
C THR A 249 -1.17 23.25 -18.60
N ARG A 250 -1.15 23.57 -17.31
CA ARG A 250 -2.26 23.34 -16.38
C ARG A 250 -3.56 24.00 -16.85
N SER A 251 -3.52 25.29 -17.20
CA SER A 251 -4.70 26.02 -17.66
C SER A 251 -5.27 25.40 -18.95
N THR A 252 -4.38 24.97 -19.85
CA THR A 252 -4.75 24.28 -21.10
C THR A 252 -5.44 22.94 -20.82
N VAL A 253 -4.93 22.13 -19.89
CA VAL A 253 -5.52 20.85 -19.50
C VAL A 253 -6.84 21.04 -18.74
N GLU A 254 -6.94 22.03 -17.84
CA GLU A 254 -8.19 22.38 -17.15
C GLU A 254 -9.27 22.82 -18.15
N LYS A 255 -8.94 23.68 -19.14
CA LYS A 255 -9.84 24.06 -20.24
C LYS A 255 -10.30 22.83 -21.03
N MET A 256 -9.36 21.96 -21.42
CA MET A 256 -9.68 20.76 -22.21
C MET A 256 -10.59 19.78 -21.46
N MET A 257 -10.37 19.58 -20.15
CA MET A 257 -11.23 18.76 -19.29
C MET A 257 -12.61 19.39 -19.08
N PHE A 258 -12.70 20.71 -18.94
CA PHE A 258 -13.97 21.44 -18.87
C PHE A 258 -14.75 21.28 -20.19
N ASP A 259 -14.13 21.58 -21.34
CA ASP A 259 -14.76 21.50 -22.65
C ASP A 259 -15.22 20.08 -22.99
N GLN A 260 -14.43 19.05 -22.62
CA GLN A 260 -14.82 17.65 -22.80
C GLN A 260 -16.05 17.29 -21.95
N ARG A 261 -16.15 17.81 -20.71
CA ARG A 261 -17.32 17.61 -19.85
C ARG A 261 -18.54 18.36 -20.39
N GLN A 262 -18.40 19.62 -20.82
CA GLN A 262 -19.51 20.39 -21.40
C GLN A 262 -20.05 19.71 -22.66
N LYS A 263 -19.18 19.26 -23.57
CA LYS A 263 -19.57 18.49 -24.77
C LYS A 263 -20.36 17.22 -24.45
N GLN A 264 -19.95 16.45 -23.42
CA GLN A 264 -20.69 15.26 -22.98
C GLN A 264 -22.08 15.59 -22.42
N MET A 265 -22.23 16.76 -21.78
CA MET A 265 -23.49 17.24 -21.22
C MET A 265 -24.31 18.09 -22.21
N GLY A 266 -23.88 18.22 -23.47
CA GLY A 266 -24.55 19.05 -24.48
C GLY A 266 -24.53 20.56 -24.19
N LEU A 267 -23.63 21.00 -23.30
CA LEU A 267 -23.49 22.38 -22.84
C LEU A 267 -22.40 23.15 -23.62
N PRO A 268 -22.44 24.50 -23.65
CA PRO A 268 -21.44 25.31 -24.34
C PRO A 268 -20.02 25.09 -23.82
N THR A 269 -19.03 25.06 -24.72
CA THR A 269 -17.61 25.01 -24.33
C THR A 269 -17.11 26.35 -23.83
N SER A 270 -15.89 26.40 -23.30
CA SER A 270 -15.23 27.65 -22.88
C SER A 270 -15.20 28.69 -24.00
N ASP A 271 -14.95 28.26 -25.24
CA ASP A 271 -14.90 29.15 -26.41
C ASP A 271 -16.29 29.64 -26.81
N ASP A 272 -17.32 28.80 -26.64
CA ASP A 272 -18.71 29.18 -26.90
C ASP A 272 -19.23 30.15 -25.82
N MET A 273 -18.88 29.93 -24.55
CA MET A 273 -19.17 30.87 -23.46
C MET A 273 -18.48 32.22 -23.68
N GLN A 274 -17.21 32.24 -24.10
CA GLN A 274 -16.51 33.48 -24.43
C GLN A 274 -17.15 34.24 -25.59
N LYS A 275 -17.60 33.52 -26.65
CA LYS A 275 -18.37 34.13 -27.75
C LYS A 275 -19.70 34.69 -27.28
N GLN A 276 -20.44 33.96 -26.44
CA GLN A 276 -21.71 34.40 -25.87
C GLN A 276 -21.55 35.64 -24.99
N ASP A 277 -20.54 35.69 -24.12
CA ASP A 277 -20.24 36.86 -23.29
C ASP A 277 -19.80 38.08 -24.11
N LEU A 278 -19.01 37.87 -25.17
CA LEU A 278 -18.59 38.96 -26.07
C LEU A 278 -19.79 39.51 -26.87
N LEU A 279 -20.63 38.62 -27.42
CA LEU A 279 -21.85 38.98 -28.12
C LEU A 279 -22.82 39.72 -27.18
N LYS A 280 -23.01 39.24 -25.94
CA LYS A 280 -23.87 39.88 -24.95
C LYS A 280 -23.39 41.30 -24.62
N LYS A 281 -22.09 41.49 -24.38
CA LYS A 281 -21.51 42.83 -24.17
C LYS A 281 -21.70 43.75 -25.39
N PHE A 282 -21.59 43.20 -26.60
CA PHE A 282 -21.81 43.93 -27.83
C PHE A 282 -23.29 44.37 -27.99
N MET A 283 -24.24 43.49 -27.65
CA MET A 283 -25.67 43.80 -27.62
C MET A 283 -26.02 44.85 -26.55
N GLU A 284 -25.40 44.77 -25.36
CA GLU A 284 -25.58 45.74 -24.28
C GLU A 284 -25.01 47.13 -24.63
N GLN A 285 -23.92 47.19 -25.40
CA GLN A 285 -23.31 48.44 -25.87
C GLN A 285 -23.98 49.04 -27.11
N HIS A 286 -24.75 48.24 -27.86
CA HIS A 286 -25.46 48.66 -29.06
C HIS A 286 -26.96 48.28 -29.01
N PRO A 287 -27.74 48.84 -28.07
CA PRO A 287 -29.17 48.52 -27.90
C PRO A 287 -30.05 48.98 -29.09
N GLU A 288 -29.51 49.77 -30.02
CA GLU A 288 -30.19 50.15 -31.27
C GLU A 288 -30.03 49.11 -32.40
N MET A 289 -29.14 48.12 -32.26
CA MET A 289 -28.99 47.03 -33.24
C MET A 289 -29.88 45.84 -32.87
N ASP A 290 -30.78 45.48 -33.79
CA ASP A 290 -31.64 44.30 -33.65
C ASP A 290 -30.94 43.04 -34.18
N PHE A 291 -30.61 42.12 -33.25
CA PHE A 291 -29.97 40.84 -33.55
C PHE A 291 -30.96 39.68 -33.73
N SER A 292 -32.29 39.93 -33.71
CA SER A 292 -33.31 38.88 -33.81
C SER A 292 -33.25 38.06 -35.11
N ASN A 293 -32.66 38.60 -36.18
CA ASN A 293 -32.44 37.93 -37.46
C ASN A 293 -30.98 37.51 -37.71
N ALA A 294 -30.08 37.63 -36.73
CA ALA A 294 -28.67 37.28 -36.89
C ALA A 294 -28.47 35.75 -36.86
N LYS A 295 -27.85 35.20 -37.91
CA LYS A 295 -27.45 33.79 -37.96
C LYS A 295 -26.07 33.62 -37.34
N PHE A 296 -26.04 33.11 -36.10
CA PHE A 296 -24.83 32.66 -35.45
C PHE A 296 -24.57 31.19 -35.84
N ALA A 297 -23.42 30.94 -36.47
CA ALA A 297 -22.94 29.63 -36.90
C ALA A 297 -21.50 29.42 -36.41
#